data_AF-X1I634-F1
#
_entry.id   AF-X1I634-F1
#
_cell.length_a   1.000
_cell.length_b   1.000
_cell.length_c   1.000
_cell.angle_alpha   90.00
_cell.angle_beta   90.00
_cell.angle_gamma   90.00
#
_symmetry.space_group_name_H-M   'P 1'
#
loop_
_entity.id
_entity.type
_entity.pdbx_description
1 polymer ?
#
loop_
_entity_poly.entity_id
_entity_poly.type
_entity_poly.pdbx_seq_one_letter_code
_entity_poly.pdbx_strand_id
1 'polypeptide(L)'
;MKLEKLGFSHWFKEKIDPEKLVEYQIARIVTVNKDSYIIRNGEKDVFAEVTGKFKFDADSPLDYPTVGDWVYAKYFNKDSFAIISEIFPRKTILKRKTSGKKIEFQLIAANIETAFIVQSLDYNYNLRRLERYLAMINESNIRPIVLLSKNDLLSPMNVGEKISEIHTVMPDIQVVAFSNITNSGLSEVEELLIPGETFCLLGSSGVGKTSLL
;
A
#
# COMPACT_ATOMS: atom_id res chain seq x y z
N MET A 1 -13.36 2.20 16.99
CA MET A 1 -13.94 3.19 16.04
C MET A 1 -13.82 2.69 14.60
N LYS A 2 -14.72 3.08 13.68
CA LYS A 2 -14.72 2.58 12.28
C LYS A 2 -13.42 2.92 11.50
N LEU A 3 -12.79 4.06 11.81
CA LEU A 3 -11.54 4.46 11.16
C LEU A 3 -10.32 3.63 11.57
N GLU A 4 -10.29 3.09 12.79
CA GLU A 4 -9.20 2.21 13.26
C GLU A 4 -9.14 0.92 12.44
N LYS A 5 -10.31 0.40 12.04
CA LYS A 5 -10.40 -0.76 11.13
C LYS A 5 -9.82 -0.47 9.74
N LEU A 6 -9.79 0.80 9.35
CA LEU A 6 -9.14 1.27 8.13
C LEU A 6 -7.68 1.67 8.36
N GLY A 7 -7.10 1.43 9.54
CA GLY A 7 -5.71 1.74 9.86
C GLY A 7 -5.43 3.12 10.44
N PHE A 8 -6.45 3.80 10.98
CA PHE A 8 -6.24 5.05 11.73
C PHE A 8 -5.68 4.77 13.13
N SER A 9 -4.40 4.42 13.17
CA SER A 9 -3.65 4.06 14.39
C SER A 9 -3.45 5.22 15.39
N HIS A 10 -2.94 4.91 16.58
CA HIS A 10 -2.59 5.91 17.61
C HIS A 10 -1.71 7.05 17.10
N TRP A 11 -0.72 6.74 16.27
CA TRP A 11 0.18 7.74 15.69
C TRP A 11 -0.55 8.83 14.91
N PHE A 12 -1.67 8.52 14.22
CA PHE A 12 -2.46 9.53 13.54
C PHE A 12 -3.32 10.34 14.52
N LYS A 13 -3.81 9.71 15.60
CA LYS A 13 -4.58 10.39 16.65
C LYS A 13 -3.76 11.49 17.32
N GLU A 14 -2.47 11.26 17.55
CA GLU A 14 -1.53 12.26 18.08
C GLU A 14 -1.30 13.45 17.14
N LYS A 15 -1.66 13.33 15.86
CA LYS A 15 -1.52 14.37 14.84
C LYS A 15 -2.83 15.07 14.51
N ILE A 16 -3.90 14.76 15.23
CA ILE A 16 -5.16 15.44 15.06
C ILE A 16 -5.01 16.88 15.58
N ASP A 17 -5.33 17.83 14.72
CA ASP A 17 -5.70 19.18 15.08
C ASP A 17 -7.19 19.22 15.51
N PRO A 18 -7.50 19.46 16.80
CA PRO A 18 -8.88 19.49 17.29
C PRO A 18 -9.70 20.65 16.73
N GLU A 19 -9.07 21.77 16.37
CA GLU A 19 -9.78 22.94 15.82
C GLU A 19 -10.37 22.61 14.45
N LYS A 20 -9.65 21.81 13.66
CA LYS A 20 -10.14 21.35 12.34
C LYS A 20 -11.32 20.39 12.45
N LEU A 21 -11.47 19.64 13.55
CA LEU A 21 -12.59 18.72 13.71
C LEU A 21 -13.95 19.42 13.87
N VAL A 22 -13.97 20.74 14.08
CA VAL A 22 -15.20 21.54 14.11
C VAL A 22 -15.84 21.62 12.72
N GLU A 23 -15.03 21.69 11.66
CA GLU A 23 -15.49 21.92 10.29
C GLU A 23 -15.22 20.72 9.35
N TYR A 24 -14.19 19.93 9.64
CA TYR A 24 -13.72 18.84 8.80
C TYR A 24 -13.89 17.49 9.49
N GLN A 25 -14.09 16.46 8.68
CA GLN A 25 -14.04 15.07 9.11
C GLN A 25 -12.76 14.42 8.57
N ILE A 26 -12.32 13.36 9.24
CA ILE A 26 -11.16 12.57 8.83
C ILE A 26 -11.61 11.45 7.90
N ALA A 27 -10.90 11.28 6.78
CA ALA A 27 -11.15 10.21 5.84
C ALA A 27 -9.86 9.65 5.25
N ARG A 28 -9.92 8.43 4.72
CA ARG A 28 -8.81 7.77 4.03
C ARG A 28 -8.98 7.85 2.53
N ILE A 29 -7.94 8.20 1.78
CA ILE A 29 -7.94 8.12 0.32
C ILE A 29 -7.89 6.63 -0.08
N VAL A 30 -8.91 6.16 -0.79
CA VAL A 30 -9.00 4.77 -1.28
C VAL A 30 -8.74 4.67 -2.77
N THR A 31 -9.07 5.71 -3.54
CA THR A 31 -8.81 5.77 -4.98
C THR A 31 -8.28 7.14 -5.36
N VAL A 32 -7.32 7.17 -6.28
CA VAL A 32 -6.78 8.38 -6.89
C VAL A 32 -7.00 8.31 -8.39
N ASN A 33 -7.71 9.30 -8.90
CA ASN A 33 -7.78 9.63 -10.32
C ASN A 33 -7.13 11.01 -10.49
N LYS A 34 -6.56 11.28 -11.67
CA LYS A 34 -5.72 12.46 -11.96
C LYS A 34 -6.05 13.73 -11.14
N ASP A 35 -7.30 14.18 -11.18
CA ASP A 35 -7.76 15.39 -10.50
C ASP A 35 -8.84 15.13 -9.43
N SER A 36 -9.20 13.87 -9.18
CA SER A 36 -10.31 13.49 -8.29
C SER A 36 -10.01 12.23 -7.49
N TYR A 37 -10.66 12.12 -6.34
CA TYR A 37 -10.36 11.11 -5.33
C TYR A 37 -11.64 10.40 -4.91
N ILE A 38 -11.48 9.20 -4.38
CA ILE A 38 -12.50 8.56 -3.56
C ILE A 38 -11.93 8.47 -2.15
N ILE A 39 -12.67 8.99 -1.18
CA ILE A 39 -12.33 8.95 0.24
C ILE A 39 -13.32 8.10 1.02
N ARG A 40 -12.84 7.39 2.06
CA ARG A 40 -13.67 6.59 2.96
C ARG A 40 -13.63 7.14 4.37
N ASN A 41 -14.79 7.51 4.92
CA ASN A 41 -14.95 8.04 6.28
C ASN A 41 -15.21 6.96 7.35
N GLY A 42 -14.92 5.69 7.03
CA GLY A 42 -15.26 4.54 7.88
C GLY A 42 -16.61 3.90 7.60
N GLU A 43 -17.47 4.54 6.79
CA GLU A 43 -18.79 4.00 6.45
C GLU A 43 -18.95 3.81 4.95
N LYS A 44 -18.77 4.88 4.19
CA LYS A 44 -19.01 4.91 2.75
C LYS A 44 -17.84 5.55 2.01
N ASP A 45 -17.78 5.21 0.74
CA ASP A 45 -16.87 5.81 -0.22
C ASP A 45 -17.57 7.04 -0.82
N VAL A 46 -16.86 8.16 -0.85
CA VAL A 46 -17.37 9.47 -1.27
C VAL A 46 -16.41 10.07 -2.28
N PHE A 47 -16.97 10.63 -3.35
CA PHE A 47 -16.18 11.36 -4.34
C PHE A 47 -15.65 12.66 -3.73
N ALA A 48 -14.38 12.97 -3.99
CA ALA A 48 -13.74 14.14 -3.44
C ALA A 48 -12.79 14.82 -4.42
N GLU A 49 -12.60 16.12 -4.23
CA GLU A 49 -11.63 16.94 -4.96
C GLU A 49 -10.77 17.75 -3.96
N VAL A 50 -9.58 18.16 -4.39
CA VAL A 50 -8.76 19.10 -3.62
C VAL A 50 -9.18 20.55 -3.93
N THR A 51 -9.03 21.46 -2.96
CA THR A 51 -9.32 22.89 -3.20
C THR A 51 -8.41 23.49 -4.27
N GLY A 52 -8.84 24.57 -4.92
CA GLY A 52 -7.98 25.35 -5.82
C GLY A 52 -6.73 25.90 -5.11
N LYS A 53 -6.87 26.30 -3.84
CA LYS A 53 -5.75 26.70 -2.98
C LYS A 53 -4.74 25.56 -2.80
N PHE A 54 -5.21 24.35 -2.50
CA PHE A 54 -4.34 23.17 -2.39
C PHE A 54 -3.52 22.95 -3.66
N LYS A 55 -4.16 23.05 -4.84
CA LYS A 55 -3.46 22.88 -6.12
C LYS A 55 -2.40 23.97 -6.36
N PHE A 56 -2.67 25.19 -5.89
CA PHE A 56 -1.75 26.32 -6.01
C PHE A 56 -0.57 26.23 -5.06
N ASP A 57 -0.81 25.76 -3.82
CA ASP A 57 0.20 25.63 -2.77
C ASP A 57 1.10 24.37 -2.94
N ALA A 58 0.77 23.46 -3.86
CA ALA A 58 1.54 22.24 -4.12
C ALA A 58 2.79 22.53 -4.98
N ASP A 59 3.97 22.35 -4.40
CA ASP A 59 5.26 22.55 -5.07
C ASP A 59 5.69 21.35 -5.91
N SER A 60 5.20 20.16 -5.57
CA SER A 60 5.60 18.88 -6.14
C SER A 60 4.42 17.93 -6.34
N PRO A 61 4.48 16.99 -7.32
CA PRO A 61 3.55 15.86 -7.38
C PRO A 61 3.49 15.04 -6.09
N LEU A 62 4.51 15.14 -5.23
CA LEU A 62 4.52 14.49 -3.92
C LEU A 62 3.56 15.14 -2.91
N ASP A 63 3.14 16.39 -3.12
CA ASP A 63 2.26 17.09 -2.18
C ASP A 63 0.79 16.73 -2.40
N TYR A 64 0.46 16.12 -3.53
CA TYR A 64 -0.90 15.66 -3.84
C TYR A 64 -1.26 14.40 -3.06
N PRO A 65 -2.55 14.20 -2.72
CA PRO A 65 -3.01 12.99 -2.07
C PRO A 65 -2.73 11.74 -2.91
N THR A 66 -2.34 10.66 -2.23
CA THR A 66 -2.18 9.33 -2.83
C THR A 66 -3.00 8.28 -2.09
N VAL A 67 -3.13 7.08 -2.66
CA VAL A 67 -3.87 5.98 -2.01
C VAL A 67 -3.25 5.69 -0.64
N GLY A 68 -4.09 5.54 0.37
CA GLY A 68 -3.67 5.27 1.75
C GLY A 68 -3.41 6.51 2.59
N ASP A 69 -3.40 7.72 2.00
CA ASP A 69 -3.34 8.98 2.76
C ASP A 69 -4.57 9.16 3.65
N TRP A 70 -4.34 9.81 4.79
CA TRP A 70 -5.39 10.32 5.66
C TRP A 70 -5.54 11.82 5.42
N VAL A 71 -6.77 12.30 5.37
CA VAL A 71 -7.08 13.69 5.01
C VAL A 71 -8.13 14.31 5.92
N TYR A 72 -8.07 15.62 6.05
CA TYR A 72 -9.20 16.44 6.49
C TYR A 72 -10.08 16.77 5.29
N ALA A 73 -11.35 16.42 5.37
CA ALA A 73 -12.32 16.63 4.30
C ALA A 73 -13.63 17.24 4.82
N LYS A 74 -14.16 18.20 4.08
CA LYS A 74 -15.48 18.80 4.34
C LYS A 74 -16.51 18.16 3.41
N TYR A 75 -17.62 17.69 3.97
CA TYR A 75 -18.64 16.95 3.24
C TYR A 75 -19.81 17.85 2.85
N PHE A 76 -20.37 17.61 1.67
CA PHE A 76 -21.46 18.38 1.08
C PHE A 76 -22.50 17.44 0.44
N ASN A 77 -23.66 18.00 0.08
CA ASN A 77 -24.70 17.30 -0.67
C ASN A 77 -25.10 15.95 -0.04
N LYS A 78 -25.36 15.94 1.28
CA LYS A 78 -25.68 14.71 2.05
C LYS A 78 -24.57 13.64 1.94
N ASP A 79 -23.32 14.10 1.99
CA ASP A 79 -22.07 13.33 1.85
C ASP A 79 -21.99 12.48 0.58
N SER A 80 -22.51 13.01 -0.54
CA SER A 80 -22.22 12.50 -1.89
C SER A 80 -20.97 13.14 -2.50
N PHE A 81 -20.51 14.26 -1.94
CA PHE A 81 -19.35 15.01 -2.39
C PHE A 81 -18.54 15.50 -1.19
N ALA A 82 -17.21 15.57 -1.33
CA ALA A 82 -16.34 16.16 -0.33
C ALA A 82 -15.21 16.99 -0.94
N ILE A 83 -14.72 17.95 -0.16
CA ILE A 83 -13.54 18.74 -0.51
C ILE A 83 -12.41 18.40 0.47
N ILE A 84 -11.28 17.95 -0.06
CA ILE A 84 -10.05 17.68 0.69
C ILE A 84 -9.37 19.01 0.94
N SER A 85 -9.19 19.31 2.23
CA SER A 85 -8.49 20.53 2.67
C SER A 85 -7.01 20.28 2.89
N GLU A 86 -6.64 19.14 3.46
CA GLU A 86 -5.28 18.87 3.91
C GLU A 86 -5.01 17.38 4.05
N ILE A 87 -3.74 16.99 3.90
CA ILE A 87 -3.24 15.63 4.13
C ILE A 87 -2.54 15.58 5.49
N PHE A 88 -2.82 14.52 6.25
CA PHE A 88 -2.05 14.20 7.44
C PHE A 88 -0.58 13.90 7.09
N PRO A 89 0.35 14.09 8.03
CA PRO A 89 1.73 13.63 7.85
C PRO A 89 1.78 12.15 7.47
N ARG A 90 2.62 11.79 6.49
CA ARG A 90 2.77 10.41 6.03
C ARG A 90 3.76 9.66 6.91
N LYS A 91 3.39 8.46 7.37
CA LYS A 91 4.30 7.55 8.07
C LYS A 91 5.32 6.91 7.13
N THR A 92 4.81 6.44 6.00
CA THR A 92 5.56 5.72 4.98
C THR A 92 5.10 6.20 3.61
N ILE A 93 6.02 6.14 2.64
CA ILE A 93 5.75 6.55 1.26
C ILE A 93 6.31 5.50 0.33
N LEU A 94 5.44 4.83 -0.42
CA LEU A 94 5.87 3.99 -1.53
C LEU A 94 5.84 4.82 -2.81
N LYS A 95 7.02 5.01 -3.41
CA LYS A 95 7.19 5.78 -4.64
C LYS A 95 8.02 5.00 -5.65
N ARG A 96 7.80 5.29 -6.94
CA ARG A 96 8.58 4.72 -8.04
C ARG A 96 9.22 5.83 -8.83
N LYS A 97 10.47 5.62 -9.24
CA LYS A 97 11.17 6.52 -10.15
C LYS A 97 10.49 6.51 -11.53
N THR A 98 10.15 7.69 -12.02
CA THR A 98 9.58 7.89 -13.36
C THR A 98 10.72 7.92 -14.39
N SER A 99 10.44 7.43 -15.60
CA SER A 99 11.39 7.50 -16.72
C SER A 99 11.50 8.94 -17.23
N GLY A 100 12.69 9.52 -17.22
CA GLY A 100 12.93 10.89 -17.68
C GLY A 100 14.37 11.38 -17.43
N LYS A 101 14.71 12.56 -17.98
CA LYS A 101 16.03 13.20 -17.78
C LYS A 101 16.22 13.79 -16.37
N LYS A 102 15.13 14.09 -15.66
CA LYS A 102 15.13 14.47 -14.25
C LYS A 102 14.71 13.28 -13.40
N ILE A 103 15.27 13.16 -12.20
CA ILE A 103 14.82 12.17 -11.21
C ILE A 103 13.48 12.67 -10.67
N GLU A 104 12.39 12.21 -11.28
CA GLU A 104 11.04 12.44 -10.80
C GLU A 104 10.49 11.16 -10.18
N PHE A 105 9.71 11.30 -9.11
CA PHE A 105 9.09 10.18 -8.40
C PHE A 105 7.58 10.28 -8.53
N GLN A 106 6.96 9.15 -8.83
CA GLN A 106 5.51 8.98 -8.79
C GLN A 106 5.13 8.31 -7.46
N LEU A 107 4.21 8.93 -6.71
CA LEU A 107 3.59 8.29 -5.54
C LEU A 107 2.75 7.10 -6.00
N ILE A 108 2.97 5.96 -5.35
CA ILE A 108 2.13 4.77 -5.54
C ILE A 108 1.08 4.73 -4.43
N ALA A 109 1.54 4.84 -3.18
CA ALA A 109 0.71 4.80 -1.99
C ALA A 109 1.46 5.33 -0.78
N ALA A 110 0.73 5.65 0.29
CA ALA A 110 1.26 6.12 1.55
C ALA A 110 0.64 5.35 2.73
N ASN A 111 1.31 5.42 3.88
CA ASN A 111 0.85 4.81 5.13
C ASN A 111 0.58 3.30 4.97
N ILE A 112 1.53 2.62 4.34
CA ILE A 112 1.63 1.17 4.26
C ILE A 112 2.53 0.69 5.40
N GLU A 113 2.07 -0.30 6.16
CA GLU A 113 2.86 -0.96 7.19
C GLU A 113 3.68 -2.12 6.61
N THR A 114 3.07 -2.94 5.74
CA THR A 114 3.70 -4.15 5.19
C THR A 114 3.54 -4.25 3.67
N ALA A 115 4.60 -4.61 2.96
CA ALA A 115 4.59 -4.89 1.53
C ALA A 115 4.82 -6.37 1.25
N PHE A 116 3.79 -7.04 0.72
CA PHE A 116 3.89 -8.38 0.17
C PHE A 116 4.45 -8.32 -1.25
N ILE A 117 5.66 -8.84 -1.44
CA ILE A 117 6.30 -8.97 -2.75
C ILE A 117 6.00 -10.36 -3.29
N VAL A 118 5.04 -10.45 -4.21
CA VAL A 118 4.55 -11.70 -4.77
C VAL A 118 5.35 -12.07 -6.02
N GLN A 119 5.88 -13.29 -6.03
CA GLN A 119 6.45 -13.94 -7.20
C GLN A 119 5.84 -15.33 -7.37
N SER A 120 5.61 -15.76 -8.62
CA SER A 120 5.21 -17.14 -8.88
C SER A 120 6.41 -18.03 -9.13
N LEU A 121 6.32 -19.27 -8.68
CA LEU A 121 7.33 -20.32 -8.85
C LEU A 121 7.32 -21.00 -10.24
N ASP A 122 6.74 -20.30 -11.22
CA ASP A 122 6.79 -20.66 -12.64
C ASP A 122 7.91 -19.86 -13.37
N TYR A 123 7.77 -19.68 -14.68
CA TYR A 123 8.69 -18.88 -15.49
C TYR A 123 8.81 -17.40 -15.08
N ASN A 124 7.96 -16.91 -14.18
CA ASN A 124 8.04 -15.52 -13.69
C ASN A 124 8.95 -15.34 -12.48
N TYR A 125 9.46 -16.41 -11.85
CA TYR A 125 10.42 -16.29 -10.76
C TYR A 125 11.66 -15.52 -11.23
N ASN A 126 12.00 -14.43 -10.54
CA ASN A 126 13.07 -13.54 -10.97
C ASN A 126 13.70 -12.80 -9.78
N LEU A 127 14.86 -13.29 -9.33
CA LEU A 127 15.59 -12.75 -8.20
C LEU A 127 15.99 -11.27 -8.39
N ARG A 128 16.44 -10.88 -9.59
CA ARG A 128 16.77 -9.48 -9.90
C ARG A 128 15.56 -8.55 -9.80
N ARG A 129 14.36 -9.05 -10.12
CA ARG A 129 13.12 -8.29 -9.96
C ARG A 129 12.75 -8.13 -8.50
N LEU A 130 12.96 -9.16 -7.68
CA LEU A 130 12.80 -9.08 -6.23
C LEU A 130 13.69 -8.01 -5.62
N GLU A 131 14.99 -8.04 -5.94
CA GLU A 131 15.97 -7.04 -5.48
C GLU A 131 15.50 -5.62 -5.77
N ARG A 132 14.93 -5.38 -6.96
CA ARG A 132 14.38 -4.06 -7.32
C ARG A 132 13.18 -3.67 -6.47
N TYR A 133 12.28 -4.58 -6.14
CA TYR A 133 11.16 -4.29 -5.23
C TYR A 133 11.65 -4.04 -3.81
N LEU A 134 12.60 -4.84 -3.32
CA LEU A 134 13.22 -4.66 -2.01
C LEU A 134 13.92 -3.30 -1.91
N ALA A 135 14.67 -2.90 -2.94
CA ALA A 135 15.29 -1.58 -3.00
C ALA A 135 14.26 -0.44 -2.94
N MET A 136 13.11 -0.58 -3.61
CA MET A 136 12.02 0.40 -3.55
C MET A 136 11.37 0.51 -2.16
N ILE A 137 11.35 -0.59 -1.39
CA ILE A 137 10.73 -0.66 -0.06
C ILE A 137 11.69 -0.19 1.04
N ASN A 138 12.99 -0.49 0.89
CA ASN A 138 14.01 -0.26 1.91
C ASN A 138 14.14 1.22 2.31
N GLU A 139 13.81 2.14 1.40
CA GLU A 139 13.84 3.59 1.66
C GLU A 139 12.61 4.12 2.44
N SER A 140 11.63 3.27 2.75
CA SER A 140 10.28 3.70 3.11
C SER A 140 9.77 3.26 4.48
N ASN A 141 10.58 2.59 5.32
CA ASN A 141 10.16 2.00 6.61
C ASN A 141 8.93 1.07 6.48
N ILE A 142 8.77 0.42 5.33
CA ILE A 142 7.71 -0.56 5.07
C ILE A 142 8.30 -1.96 5.29
N ARG A 143 7.62 -2.83 6.05
CA ARG A 143 8.10 -4.21 6.29
C ARG A 143 7.94 -5.05 5.01
N PRO A 144 9.02 -5.57 4.40
CA PRO A 144 8.90 -6.46 3.25
C PRO A 144 8.64 -7.90 3.70
N ILE A 145 7.73 -8.59 3.00
CA ILE A 145 7.53 -10.04 3.11
C ILE A 145 7.42 -10.61 1.70
N VAL A 146 8.14 -11.70 1.41
CA VAL A 146 8.07 -12.34 0.09
C VAL A 146 7.04 -13.44 0.09
N LEU A 147 6.12 -13.41 -0.88
CA LEU A 147 5.16 -14.47 -1.09
C LEU A 147 5.49 -15.22 -2.39
N LEU A 148 5.73 -16.53 -2.29
CA LEU A 148 6.03 -17.41 -3.42
C LEU A 148 4.77 -18.20 -3.80
N SER A 149 4.05 -17.72 -4.80
CA SER A 149 2.82 -18.37 -5.27
C SER A 149 3.10 -19.57 -6.18
N LYS A 150 2.09 -20.42 -6.36
CA LYS A 150 2.13 -21.62 -7.21
C LYS A 150 3.20 -22.62 -6.76
N ASN A 151 3.34 -22.82 -5.44
CA ASN A 151 4.29 -23.78 -4.88
C ASN A 151 4.02 -25.23 -5.33
N ASP A 152 2.80 -25.53 -5.79
CA ASP A 152 2.36 -26.81 -6.34
C ASP A 152 3.08 -27.20 -7.63
N LEU A 153 3.73 -26.24 -8.32
CA LEU A 153 4.48 -26.50 -9.54
C LEU A 153 5.86 -27.12 -9.28
N LEU A 154 6.34 -27.11 -8.04
CA LEU A 154 7.68 -27.55 -7.67
C LEU A 154 7.61 -28.59 -6.55
N SER A 155 8.65 -29.43 -6.46
CA SER A 155 8.84 -30.29 -5.29
C SER A 155 9.16 -29.43 -4.06
N PRO A 156 8.88 -29.91 -2.83
CA PRO A 156 9.26 -29.19 -1.61
C PRO A 156 10.74 -28.83 -1.52
N MET A 157 11.62 -29.70 -2.04
CA MET A 157 13.05 -29.45 -2.13
C MET A 157 13.36 -28.24 -3.02
N ASN A 158 12.77 -28.18 -4.22
CA ASN A 158 12.99 -27.08 -5.15
C ASN A 158 12.39 -25.75 -4.62
N VAL A 159 11.29 -25.79 -3.87
CA VAL A 159 10.76 -24.60 -3.19
C VAL A 159 11.78 -24.09 -2.14
N GLY A 160 12.36 -25.00 -1.34
CA GLY A 160 13.39 -24.67 -0.37
C GLY A 160 14.65 -24.05 -0.98
N GLU A 161 15.06 -24.50 -2.17
CA GLU A 161 16.15 -23.88 -2.94
C GLU A 161 15.81 -22.42 -3.30
N LYS A 162 14.58 -22.15 -3.76
CA LYS A 162 14.15 -20.79 -4.13
C LYS A 162 14.07 -19.85 -2.92
N ILE A 163 13.70 -20.36 -1.75
CA ILE A 163 13.75 -19.61 -0.49
C ILE A 163 15.20 -19.32 -0.11
N SER A 164 16.09 -20.31 -0.24
CA SER A 164 17.52 -20.14 0.06
C SER A 164 18.16 -19.08 -0.84
N GLU A 165 17.83 -19.07 -2.15
CA GLU A 165 18.24 -18.01 -3.08
C GLU A 165 17.81 -16.62 -2.60
N ILE A 166 16.59 -16.47 -2.09
CA ILE A 166 16.10 -15.19 -1.55
C ILE A 166 16.87 -14.79 -0.30
N HIS A 167 17.17 -15.73 0.60
CA HIS A 167 17.94 -15.45 1.80
C HIS A 167 19.39 -15.07 1.50
N THR A 168 19.95 -15.44 0.33
CA THR A 168 21.25 -14.91 -0.10
C THR A 168 21.22 -13.40 -0.39
N VAL A 169 20.05 -12.87 -0.78
CA VAL A 169 19.83 -11.44 -1.05
C VAL A 169 19.48 -10.69 0.24
N MET A 170 18.61 -11.27 1.07
CA MET A 170 18.17 -10.68 2.33
C MET A 170 17.98 -11.78 3.40
N PRO A 171 18.99 -12.03 4.25
CA PRO A 171 19.01 -13.19 5.14
C PRO A 171 17.81 -13.32 6.10
N ASP A 172 17.33 -12.20 6.61
CA ASP A 172 16.27 -12.17 7.64
C ASP A 172 14.87 -11.88 7.08
N ILE A 173 14.72 -11.89 5.74
CA ILE A 173 13.41 -11.64 5.15
C ILE A 173 12.46 -12.81 5.38
N GLN A 174 11.24 -12.51 5.78
CA GLN A 174 10.21 -13.52 5.87
C GLN A 174 9.75 -13.94 4.47
N VAL A 175 9.72 -15.26 4.21
CA VAL A 175 9.26 -15.85 2.95
C VAL A 175 8.17 -16.88 3.25
N VAL A 176 7.04 -16.77 2.57
CA VAL A 176 5.93 -17.75 2.66
C VAL A 176 5.62 -18.26 1.25
N ALA A 177 5.63 -19.58 1.08
CA ALA A 177 5.27 -20.22 -0.19
C ALA A 177 3.83 -20.75 -0.11
N PHE A 178 3.01 -20.44 -1.11
CA PHE A 178 1.59 -20.78 -1.10
C PHE A 178 1.08 -21.25 -2.47
N SER A 179 -0.08 -21.89 -2.49
CA SER A 179 -0.82 -22.19 -3.71
C SER A 179 -2.31 -21.96 -3.53
N ASN A 180 -2.89 -21.22 -4.47
CA ASN A 180 -4.34 -21.02 -4.56
C ASN A 180 -5.08 -22.26 -5.11
N ILE A 181 -4.35 -23.25 -5.65
CA ILE A 181 -4.95 -24.48 -6.21
C ILE A 181 -5.07 -25.53 -5.10
N THR A 182 -4.02 -25.71 -4.31
CA THR A 182 -3.97 -26.71 -3.25
C THR A 182 -4.36 -26.16 -1.88
N ASN A 183 -4.53 -24.83 -1.76
CA ASN A 183 -4.70 -24.09 -0.52
C ASN A 183 -3.53 -24.22 0.47
N SER A 184 -2.39 -24.77 0.04
CA SER A 184 -1.20 -24.84 0.89
C SER A 184 -0.64 -23.46 1.17
N GLY A 185 -0.21 -23.24 2.40
CA GLY A 185 0.39 -21.98 2.87
C GLY A 185 -0.53 -20.77 2.95
N LEU A 186 -1.82 -20.89 2.59
CA LEU A 186 -2.76 -19.77 2.68
C LEU A 186 -3.03 -19.34 4.13
N SER A 187 -3.10 -20.29 5.07
CA SER A 187 -3.24 -19.99 6.51
C SER A 187 -2.05 -19.17 7.02
N GLU A 188 -0.82 -19.51 6.59
CA GLU A 188 0.37 -18.76 6.96
C GLU A 188 0.36 -17.33 6.37
N VAL A 189 -0.22 -17.14 5.18
CA VAL A 189 -0.43 -15.80 4.61
C VAL A 189 -1.49 -15.02 5.39
N GLU A 190 -2.59 -15.66 5.79
CA GLU A 190 -3.66 -15.04 6.59
C GLU A 190 -3.17 -14.60 7.96
N GLU A 191 -2.32 -15.40 8.62
CA GLU A 191 -1.71 -15.07 9.91
C GLU A 191 -0.83 -13.81 9.87
N LEU A 192 -0.37 -13.40 8.68
CA LEU A 192 0.38 -12.16 8.50
C LEU A 192 -0.52 -10.92 8.44
N LEU A 193 -1.82 -11.09 8.23
CA LEU A 193 -2.77 -9.98 8.09
C LEU A 193 -3.22 -9.49 9.47
N ILE A 194 -2.47 -8.53 10.01
CA ILE A 194 -2.77 -7.89 11.28
C ILE A 194 -3.95 -6.91 11.10
N PRO A 195 -5.06 -7.06 11.85
CA PRO A 195 -6.19 -6.14 11.77
C PRO A 195 -5.78 -4.69 12.07
N GLY A 196 -6.19 -3.77 11.19
CA GLY A 196 -5.88 -2.34 11.33
C GLY A 196 -4.51 -1.95 10.79
N GLU A 197 -3.74 -2.87 10.21
CA GLU A 197 -2.58 -2.52 9.39
C GLU A 197 -2.96 -2.41 7.90
N THR A 198 -2.12 -1.69 7.15
CA THR A 198 -2.24 -1.51 5.72
C THR A 198 -1.18 -2.33 5.00
N PHE A 199 -1.64 -3.15 4.07
CA PHE A 199 -0.80 -4.02 3.27
C PHE A 199 -0.82 -3.58 1.81
N CYS A 200 0.30 -3.71 1.10
CA CYS A 200 0.33 -3.58 -0.36
C CYS A 200 0.87 -4.86 -1.01
N LEU A 201 0.33 -5.21 -2.18
CA LEU A 201 0.80 -6.34 -2.98
C LEU A 201 1.60 -5.83 -4.18
N LEU A 202 2.89 -6.15 -4.22
CA LEU A 202 3.80 -5.84 -5.32
C LEU A 202 4.13 -7.11 -6.09
N GLY A 203 4.36 -6.99 -7.40
CA GLY A 203 4.75 -8.13 -8.23
C GLY A 203 4.29 -7.99 -9.67
N SER A 204 4.85 -8.81 -10.56
CA SER A 204 4.49 -8.83 -11.98
C SER A 204 3.03 -9.19 -12.22
N SER A 205 2.49 -8.85 -13.40
CA SER A 205 1.17 -9.35 -13.81
C SER A 205 1.19 -10.90 -13.86
N GLY A 206 0.09 -11.54 -13.47
CA GLY A 206 -0.05 -13.01 -13.54
C GLY A 206 0.63 -13.84 -12.43
N VAL A 207 1.31 -13.20 -11.47
CA VAL A 207 1.97 -13.91 -10.34
C VAL A 207 1.03 -14.35 -9.22
N GLY A 208 -0.29 -14.21 -9.39
CA GLY A 208 -1.28 -14.67 -8.41
C GLY A 208 -1.76 -13.64 -7.37
N LYS A 209 -1.44 -12.34 -7.52
CA LYS A 209 -1.92 -11.28 -6.59
C LYS A 209 -3.45 -11.21 -6.49
N THR A 210 -4.15 -11.14 -7.62
CA THR A 210 -5.62 -11.06 -7.65
C THR A 210 -6.29 -12.35 -7.23
N SER A 211 -5.62 -13.49 -7.42
CA SER A 211 -6.14 -14.80 -6.99
C SER A 211 -5.96 -15.06 -5.49
N LEU A 212 -5.11 -14.28 -4.82
CA LEU A 212 -4.89 -14.31 -3.37
C LEU A 212 -5.89 -13.43 -2.61
N LEU A 213 -6.38 -12.36 -3.25
CA LEU A 213 -7.40 -11.45 -2.72
C LEU A 213 -8.80 -12.02 -2.94
#